data_AF-A0A3B9KSR1-F1
#
_entry.id   AF-A0A3B9KSR1-F1
#
_cell.length_a   1.000
_cell.length_b   1.000
_cell.length_c   1.000
_cell.angle_alpha   90.00
_cell.angle_beta   90.00
_cell.angle_gamma   90.00
#
_symmetry.space_group_name_H-M   'P 1'
#
loop_
_entity.id
_entity.type
_entity.pdbx_description
1 polymer ?
#
loop_
_entity_poly.entity_id
_entity_poly.type
_entity_poly.pdbx_seq_one_letter_code
_entity_poly.pdbx_strand_id
1 'polypeptide(L)'
;MIMKQHKILLTGLVLILLMSPILNGADAEKNHFLMRKDAYTAESPIVESDWDWHKIGVLWNRITNFSYMGDDAYTDRTPSCDYPGGTGNSYLYRGTIWLSAFVDGEFHSTQGDDQEFSPLTPVFMYTGDEAQKAEQESYTEYYDVNAPLASNHFPLGVKVIERTYAWSAEFASDFIIYEYDIINVGIDTDGDGYPDTDRDLDDFYF
;
A
#
# COMPACT_ATOMS: atom_id res chain seq x y z
N MET A 1 7.04 47.42 -45.89
CA MET A 1 7.40 45.98 -45.91
C MET A 1 8.15 45.50 -44.66
N ILE A 2 8.75 46.40 -43.86
CA ILE A 2 9.62 46.09 -42.71
C ILE A 2 8.83 45.70 -41.44
N MET A 3 7.65 46.27 -41.18
CA MET A 3 6.86 45.99 -39.96
C MET A 3 6.25 44.57 -39.90
N LYS A 4 6.06 43.89 -41.04
CA LYS A 4 5.48 42.54 -41.09
C LYS A 4 6.51 41.46 -40.69
N GLN A 5 7.79 41.67 -41.02
CA GLN A 5 8.87 40.75 -40.67
C GLN A 5 9.17 40.76 -39.17
N HIS A 6 9.11 41.92 -38.52
CA HIS A 6 9.31 42.01 -37.06
C HIS A 6 8.22 41.32 -36.25
N LYS A 7 6.94 41.37 -36.70
CA LYS A 7 5.86 40.64 -36.02
C LYS A 7 6.05 39.12 -36.11
N ILE A 8 6.46 38.59 -37.26
CA ILE A 8 6.69 37.15 -37.43
C ILE A 8 7.89 36.67 -36.60
N LEU A 9 8.96 37.47 -36.54
CA LEU A 9 10.13 37.17 -35.72
C LEU A 9 9.80 37.18 -34.22
N LEU A 10 8.99 38.16 -33.77
CA LEU A 10 8.58 38.28 -32.38
C LEU A 10 7.66 37.13 -31.95
N THR A 11 6.73 36.70 -32.82
CA THR A 11 5.85 35.55 -32.54
C THR A 11 6.63 34.23 -32.49
N GLY A 12 7.64 34.04 -33.36
CA GLY A 12 8.49 32.85 -33.35
C GLY A 12 9.38 32.76 -32.11
N LEU A 13 9.92 33.89 -31.63
CA LEU A 13 10.77 33.94 -30.44
C LEU A 13 9.98 33.64 -29.15
N VAL A 14 8.73 34.11 -29.06
CA VAL A 14 7.83 33.84 -27.92
C VAL A 14 7.45 32.35 -27.86
N LEU A 15 7.21 31.70 -29.00
CA LEU A 15 6.92 30.26 -29.05
C LEU A 15 8.11 29.38 -28.64
N ILE A 16 9.34 29.80 -28.95
CA ILE A 16 10.56 29.09 -28.54
C ILE A 16 10.84 29.29 -27.04
N LEU A 17 10.59 30.49 -26.50
CA LEU A 17 10.69 30.78 -25.06
C LEU A 17 9.62 30.07 -24.21
N LEU A 18 8.46 29.76 -24.79
CA LEU A 18 7.41 28.96 -24.14
C LEU A 18 7.68 27.44 -24.19
N MET A 19 8.64 26.98 -25.00
CA MET A 19 8.93 25.55 -25.22
C MET A 19 10.24 25.06 -24.58
N SER A 20 10.91 25.86 -23.74
CA SER A 20 12.16 25.46 -23.08
C SER A 20 12.37 26.26 -21.77
N PRO A 21 12.21 25.70 -20.55
CA PRO A 21 12.31 24.29 -20.16
C PRO A 21 11.11 23.77 -19.31
N ILE A 22 10.42 22.74 -19.80
CA ILE A 22 9.79 21.72 -18.93
C ILE A 22 10.87 20.69 -18.47
N LEU A 23 12.13 20.88 -18.88
CA LEU A 23 13.23 19.93 -18.64
C LEU A 23 13.92 20.04 -17.27
N ASN A 24 13.41 20.82 -16.31
CA ASN A 24 14.00 20.94 -14.96
C ASN A 24 13.08 20.46 -13.83
N GLY A 25 12.09 19.61 -14.13
CA GLY A 25 11.25 18.97 -13.11
C GLY A 25 11.47 17.46 -12.96
N ALA A 26 12.47 16.88 -13.64
CA ALA A 26 12.60 15.43 -13.75
C ALA A 26 13.37 14.76 -12.59
N ASP A 27 14.04 15.52 -11.73
CA ASP A 27 14.76 14.99 -10.55
C ASP A 27 14.42 15.81 -9.30
N ALA A 28 13.14 16.05 -9.05
CA ALA A 28 12.74 16.06 -7.64
C ALA A 28 12.75 14.59 -7.24
N GLU A 29 13.64 14.17 -6.35
CA GLU A 29 13.47 12.91 -5.61
C GLU A 29 12.01 12.87 -5.18
N LYS A 30 11.25 11.98 -5.82
CA LYS A 30 9.82 11.90 -5.60
C LYS A 30 9.72 11.48 -4.15
N ASN A 31 9.08 12.32 -3.32
CA ASN A 31 8.53 11.86 -2.07
C ASN A 31 7.50 10.78 -2.42
N HIS A 32 7.97 9.55 -2.56
CA HIS A 32 7.21 8.39 -2.14
C HIS A 32 6.71 8.74 -0.74
N PHE A 33 5.55 8.26 -0.34
CA PHE A 33 5.02 8.50 0.99
C PHE A 33 5.94 7.80 2.01
N LEU A 34 7.13 8.36 2.19
CA LEU A 34 8.16 7.94 3.10
C LEU A 34 7.74 8.56 4.41
N MET A 35 7.35 7.70 5.34
CA MET A 35 7.12 8.07 6.72
C MET A 35 8.27 8.96 7.18
N ARG A 36 7.91 10.07 7.85
CA ARG A 36 8.92 10.96 8.42
C ARG A 36 9.75 10.13 9.40
N LYS A 37 11.05 10.02 9.15
CA LYS A 37 12.01 9.25 9.95
C LYS A 37 11.97 9.56 11.45
N ASP A 38 11.39 10.70 11.83
CA ASP A 38 11.23 11.19 13.20
C ASP A 38 9.96 10.69 13.92
N ALA A 39 9.12 9.87 13.26
CA ALA A 39 7.87 9.35 13.84
C ALA A 39 8.08 8.15 14.78
N TYR A 40 9.29 7.57 14.81
CA TYR A 40 9.59 6.36 15.58
C TYR A 40 10.60 6.62 16.69
N THR A 41 10.37 5.97 17.83
CA THR A 41 11.43 5.75 18.82
C THR A 41 12.49 4.82 18.22
N ALA A 42 13.74 4.93 18.67
CA ALA A 42 14.85 4.13 18.11
C ALA A 42 14.70 2.60 18.29
N GLU A 43 13.68 2.12 19.01
CA GLU A 43 13.42 0.70 19.30
C GLU A 43 12.05 0.19 18.79
N SER A 44 11.28 1.00 18.06
CA SER A 44 9.96 0.61 17.54
C SER A 44 10.04 -0.62 16.60
N PRO A 45 9.09 -1.56 16.67
CA PRO A 45 9.04 -2.69 15.73
C PRO A 45 8.52 -2.31 14.34
N ILE A 46 8.06 -1.07 14.17
CA ILE A 46 7.45 -0.61 12.93
C ILE A 46 8.54 -0.36 11.88
N VAL A 47 8.34 -0.90 10.68
CA VAL A 47 9.25 -0.72 9.53
C VAL A 47 8.70 0.32 8.53
N GLU A 48 9.41 0.56 7.44
CA GLU A 48 8.90 1.45 6.39
C GLU A 48 7.72 0.81 5.64
N SER A 49 6.78 1.64 5.21
CA SER A 49 5.74 1.24 4.26
C SER A 49 6.39 0.74 2.96
N ASP A 50 5.95 -0.43 2.51
CA ASP A 50 6.52 -1.16 1.39
C ASP A 50 5.40 -1.84 0.57
N TRP A 51 5.68 -2.13 -0.69
CA TRP A 51 4.74 -2.75 -1.61
C TRP A 51 5.43 -3.51 -2.74
N ASP A 52 4.75 -4.54 -3.22
CA ASP A 52 5.10 -5.27 -4.45
C ASP A 52 3.81 -5.58 -5.23
N TRP A 53 3.88 -6.41 -6.27
CA TRP A 53 2.74 -6.71 -7.12
C TRP A 53 2.79 -8.13 -7.68
N HIS A 54 1.61 -8.68 -7.90
CA HIS A 54 1.45 -9.79 -8.83
C HIS A 54 1.33 -9.25 -10.26
N LYS A 55 2.23 -9.70 -11.13
CA LYS A 55 2.26 -9.36 -12.57
C LYS A 55 2.38 -10.60 -13.47
N ILE A 56 1.81 -11.71 -13.01
CA ILE A 56 1.66 -12.95 -13.78
C ILE A 56 0.18 -13.25 -14.00
N GLY A 57 -0.13 -14.13 -14.95
CA GLY A 57 -1.51 -14.40 -15.35
C GLY A 57 -2.18 -13.19 -16.02
N VAL A 58 -3.51 -13.18 -16.01
CA VAL A 58 -4.35 -12.15 -16.63
C VAL A 58 -4.98 -11.17 -15.64
N LEU A 59 -4.80 -11.36 -14.34
CA LEU A 59 -5.18 -10.40 -13.29
C LEU A 59 -3.94 -9.92 -12.55
N TRP A 60 -3.62 -8.62 -12.60
CA TRP A 60 -2.47 -8.04 -11.88
C TRP A 60 -2.93 -7.12 -10.75
N ASN A 61 -2.25 -7.15 -9.60
CA ASN A 61 -2.62 -6.34 -8.43
C ASN A 61 -1.41 -5.96 -7.56
N ARG A 62 -1.45 -4.78 -6.92
CA ARG A 62 -0.51 -4.36 -5.85
C ARG A 62 -0.87 -4.99 -4.50
N ILE A 63 0.17 -5.30 -3.73
CA ILE A 63 0.14 -5.77 -2.35
C ILE A 63 0.96 -4.80 -1.50
N THR A 64 0.52 -4.48 -0.27
CA THR A 64 1.29 -3.61 0.64
C THR A 64 1.43 -4.24 2.03
N ASN A 65 2.38 -3.74 2.82
CA ASN A 65 2.54 -4.12 4.23
C ASN A 65 1.69 -3.29 5.20
N PHE A 66 0.63 -2.65 4.74
CA PHE A 66 -0.24 -1.80 5.56
C PHE A 66 -1.71 -1.97 5.16
N SER A 67 -2.14 -3.21 4.90
CA SER A 67 -3.52 -3.60 4.57
C SER A 67 -4.06 -3.13 3.21
N TYR A 68 -3.33 -2.30 2.44
CA TYR A 68 -3.82 -1.86 1.14
C TYR A 68 -3.64 -2.92 0.06
N MET A 69 -4.68 -3.12 -0.74
CA MET A 69 -4.66 -3.91 -1.97
C MET A 69 -5.04 -3.04 -3.16
N GLY A 70 -4.28 -3.13 -4.25
CA GLY A 70 -4.42 -2.25 -5.40
C GLY A 70 -3.88 -0.83 -5.16
N ASP A 71 -4.16 0.08 -6.10
CA ASP A 71 -3.58 1.42 -6.20
C ASP A 71 -4.54 2.46 -6.77
N ASP A 72 -4.84 3.47 -5.97
CA ASP A 72 -5.74 4.57 -6.31
C ASP A 72 -5.04 5.77 -6.95
N ALA A 73 -3.74 5.66 -7.25
CA ALA A 73 -3.02 6.71 -7.97
C ALA A 73 -3.60 6.96 -9.37
N TYR A 74 -3.80 8.24 -9.70
CA TYR A 74 -4.27 8.67 -11.04
C TYR A 74 -3.15 8.66 -12.10
N THR A 75 -1.89 8.81 -11.68
CA THR A 75 -0.71 8.91 -12.54
C THR A 75 0.40 8.03 -11.98
N ASP A 76 1.24 7.45 -12.85
CA ASP A 76 2.34 6.56 -12.46
C ASP A 76 1.91 5.39 -11.55
N ARG A 77 0.66 4.93 -11.70
CA ARG A 77 0.09 3.89 -10.84
C ARG A 77 0.71 2.51 -11.06
N THR A 78 0.69 1.73 -10.00
CA THR A 78 0.92 0.28 -9.98
C THR A 78 -0.39 -0.48 -10.30
N PRO A 79 -0.35 -1.80 -10.55
CA PRO A 79 -1.55 -2.58 -10.88
C PRO A 79 -2.63 -2.52 -9.78
N SER A 80 -3.90 -2.47 -10.19
CA SER A 80 -5.04 -2.41 -9.28
C SER A 80 -6.24 -3.15 -9.89
N CYS A 81 -6.27 -4.48 -9.68
CA CYS A 81 -7.11 -5.41 -10.45
C CYS A 81 -7.03 -5.14 -11.96
N ASP A 82 -5.81 -5.06 -12.50
CA ASP A 82 -5.60 -4.84 -13.92
C ASP A 82 -6.01 -6.09 -14.72
N TYR A 83 -6.98 -5.92 -15.61
CA TYR A 83 -7.55 -7.02 -16.39
C TYR A 83 -7.88 -6.62 -17.85
N PRO A 84 -7.39 -7.35 -18.89
CA PRO A 84 -6.29 -8.30 -18.82
C PRO A 84 -5.00 -7.65 -18.30
N GLY A 85 -4.17 -8.42 -17.62
CA GLY A 85 -2.90 -7.98 -17.05
C GLY A 85 -2.01 -7.28 -18.08
N GLY A 86 -1.37 -6.19 -17.66
CA GLY A 86 -0.47 -5.40 -18.50
C GLY A 86 -1.16 -4.44 -19.47
N THR A 87 -2.50 -4.43 -19.56
CA THR A 87 -3.23 -3.47 -20.40
C THR A 87 -3.28 -2.07 -19.81
N GLY A 88 -3.09 -1.93 -18.50
CA GLY A 88 -3.27 -0.67 -17.78
C GLY A 88 -4.74 -0.33 -17.49
N ASN A 89 -5.69 -1.21 -17.81
CA ASN A 89 -7.09 -1.06 -17.42
C ASN A 89 -7.27 -1.50 -15.97
N SER A 90 -7.47 -0.54 -15.05
CA SER A 90 -7.75 -0.79 -13.63
C SER A 90 -9.25 -1.00 -13.40
N TYR A 91 -9.57 -1.96 -12.53
CA TYR A 91 -10.94 -2.24 -12.08
C TYR A 91 -11.12 -2.16 -10.57
N LEU A 92 -10.04 -1.86 -9.83
CA LEU A 92 -10.08 -1.59 -8.40
C LEU A 92 -9.55 -0.18 -8.15
N TYR A 93 -10.29 0.65 -7.42
CA TYR A 93 -9.77 1.92 -6.94
C TYR A 93 -8.71 1.66 -5.88
N ARG A 94 -9.11 1.04 -4.76
CA ARG A 94 -8.28 0.47 -3.70
C ARG A 94 -9.17 -0.43 -2.84
N GLY A 95 -8.60 -1.46 -2.23
CA GLY A 95 -9.23 -2.22 -1.14
C GLY A 95 -8.38 -2.19 0.12
N THR A 96 -8.99 -2.51 1.26
CA THR A 96 -8.33 -2.67 2.55
C THR A 96 -9.15 -3.58 3.45
N ILE A 97 -8.54 -4.27 4.43
CA ILE A 97 -9.28 -5.06 5.42
C ILE A 97 -9.80 -4.17 6.54
N TRP A 98 -11.02 -4.47 6.99
CA TRP A 98 -11.66 -3.82 8.14
C TRP A 98 -11.96 -4.91 9.15
N LEU A 99 -11.40 -4.78 10.34
CA LEU A 99 -11.58 -5.75 11.42
C LEU A 99 -12.34 -5.08 12.54
N SER A 100 -13.37 -5.74 13.08
CA SER A 100 -14.19 -5.15 14.13
C SER A 100 -14.48 -6.15 15.24
N ALA A 101 -14.62 -5.65 16.46
CA ALA A 101 -14.96 -6.45 17.64
C ALA A 101 -15.56 -5.56 18.73
N PHE A 102 -16.11 -6.19 19.75
CA PHE A 102 -16.47 -5.52 20.99
C PHE A 102 -15.31 -5.61 22.00
N VAL A 103 -15.01 -4.50 22.66
CA VAL A 103 -14.09 -4.40 23.79
C VAL A 103 -14.86 -3.80 24.96
N ASP A 104 -14.95 -4.52 26.08
CA ASP A 104 -15.75 -4.10 27.24
C ASP A 104 -17.21 -3.72 26.90
N GLY A 105 -17.78 -4.36 25.87
CA GLY A 105 -19.14 -4.11 25.39
C GLY A 105 -19.31 -2.90 24.46
N GLU A 106 -18.23 -2.20 24.10
CA GLU A 106 -18.22 -1.13 23.09
C GLU A 106 -17.70 -1.64 21.74
N PHE A 107 -18.36 -1.27 20.64
CA PHE A 107 -17.97 -1.70 19.29
C PHE A 107 -16.83 -0.83 18.76
N HIS A 108 -15.77 -1.46 18.28
CA HIS A 108 -14.62 -0.82 17.68
C HIS A 108 -14.27 -1.46 16.33
N SER A 109 -13.64 -0.67 15.45
CA SER A 109 -13.17 -1.13 14.15
C SER A 109 -11.79 -0.55 13.88
N THR A 110 -10.89 -1.39 13.39
CA THR A 110 -9.60 -0.99 12.81
C THR A 110 -9.65 -1.13 11.29
N GLN A 111 -9.13 -0.14 10.57
CA GLN A 111 -9.31 0.06 9.13
C GLN A 111 -8.03 0.62 8.51
N GLY A 112 -7.55 0.00 7.42
CA GLY A 112 -6.35 0.53 6.76
C GLY A 112 -6.56 1.93 6.14
N ASP A 113 -7.78 2.29 5.74
CA ASP A 113 -8.05 3.61 5.13
C ASP A 113 -7.82 4.77 6.10
N ASP A 114 -7.99 4.53 7.40
CA ASP A 114 -7.71 5.48 8.48
C ASP A 114 -6.25 5.37 8.99
N GLN A 115 -5.40 4.62 8.27
CA GLN A 115 -3.97 4.40 8.55
C GLN A 115 -3.73 3.66 9.87
N GLU A 116 -4.68 2.83 10.27
CA GLU A 116 -4.71 2.13 11.57
C GLU A 116 -3.86 0.85 11.58
N PHE A 117 -3.28 0.47 10.44
CA PHE A 117 -2.31 -0.63 10.35
C PHE A 117 -0.90 -0.12 10.13
N SER A 118 0.02 -0.56 11.00
CA SER A 118 1.44 -0.27 10.89
C SER A 118 2.25 -1.51 10.50
N PRO A 119 3.20 -1.36 9.56
CA PRO A 119 3.98 -2.47 9.04
C PRO A 119 5.00 -2.99 10.06
N LEU A 120 5.11 -4.30 10.18
CA LEU A 120 6.13 -4.98 11.01
C LEU A 120 7.22 -5.64 10.17
N THR A 121 6.92 -5.96 8.92
CA THR A 121 7.88 -6.47 7.94
C THR A 121 7.72 -5.77 6.60
N PRO A 122 8.75 -5.74 5.74
CA PRO A 122 8.56 -5.38 4.33
C PRO A 122 7.62 -6.39 3.63
N VAL A 123 7.30 -6.13 2.36
CA VAL A 123 6.64 -7.12 1.51
C VAL A 123 7.71 -8.04 0.93
N PHE A 124 7.65 -9.33 1.28
CA PHE A 124 8.49 -10.34 0.63
C PHE A 124 7.72 -10.96 -0.54
N MET A 125 8.37 -11.10 -1.70
CA MET A 125 7.82 -11.74 -2.89
C MET A 125 8.69 -12.94 -3.28
N TYR A 126 8.15 -14.14 -3.12
CA TYR A 126 8.81 -15.40 -3.45
C TYR A 126 8.42 -15.87 -4.85
N THR A 127 9.41 -16.38 -5.58
CA THR A 127 9.26 -16.91 -6.94
C THR A 127 10.20 -18.10 -7.16
N GLY A 128 9.96 -18.87 -8.22
CA GLY A 128 10.83 -20.00 -8.58
C GLY A 128 10.89 -21.05 -7.46
N ASP A 129 12.09 -21.47 -7.08
CA ASP A 129 12.30 -22.51 -6.07
C ASP A 129 11.93 -22.07 -4.63
N GLU A 130 11.76 -20.77 -4.40
CA GLU A 130 11.35 -20.23 -3.09
C GLU A 130 9.83 -20.24 -2.88
N ALA A 131 9.06 -20.25 -3.97
CA ALA A 131 7.61 -20.36 -3.92
C ALA A 131 7.17 -21.83 -3.78
N GLN A 132 6.20 -22.12 -2.91
CA GLN A 132 5.84 -23.48 -2.48
C GLN A 132 4.42 -23.92 -2.88
N LYS A 133 3.45 -23.00 -2.82
CA LYS A 133 2.02 -23.14 -3.13
C LYS A 133 1.66 -22.56 -4.52
N ALA A 134 2.33 -21.50 -4.98
CA ALA A 134 2.02 -20.76 -6.21
C ALA A 134 3.27 -20.34 -7.00
N GLU A 135 3.11 -19.65 -8.13
CA GLU A 135 4.26 -19.17 -8.93
C GLU A 135 4.81 -17.83 -8.42
N GLN A 136 3.93 -17.00 -7.88
CA GLN A 136 4.28 -15.83 -7.08
C GLN A 136 3.56 -15.92 -5.75
N GLU A 137 4.30 -15.70 -4.66
CA GLU A 137 3.76 -15.68 -3.30
C GLU A 137 4.25 -14.45 -2.56
N SER A 138 3.36 -13.76 -1.86
CA SER A 138 3.78 -12.71 -0.94
C SER A 138 3.72 -13.14 0.52
N TYR A 139 4.48 -12.45 1.36
CA TYR A 139 4.37 -12.48 2.81
C TYR A 139 4.60 -11.08 3.38
N THR A 140 3.74 -10.67 4.32
CA THR A 140 3.97 -9.47 5.13
C THR A 140 3.21 -9.54 6.45
N GLU A 141 3.70 -8.81 7.45
CA GLU A 141 3.05 -8.65 8.75
C GLU A 141 2.81 -7.17 9.05
N TYR A 142 1.64 -6.88 9.61
CA TYR A 142 1.27 -5.57 10.12
C TYR A 142 0.32 -5.73 11.30
N TYR A 143 0.21 -4.69 12.11
CA TYR A 143 -0.64 -4.70 13.31
C TYR A 143 -1.40 -3.40 13.47
N ASP A 144 -2.38 -3.38 14.37
CA ASP A 144 -3.06 -2.14 14.73
C ASP A 144 -2.65 -1.57 16.09
N VAL A 145 -1.71 -2.21 16.80
CA VAL A 145 -1.36 -1.88 18.19
C VAL A 145 -0.85 -0.44 18.34
N ASN A 146 0.12 -0.06 17.51
CA ASN A 146 0.66 1.29 17.46
C ASN A 146 0.59 1.80 16.01
N ALA A 147 -0.31 2.76 15.78
CA ALA A 147 -0.55 3.36 14.48
C ALA A 147 -0.30 4.88 14.52
N PRO A 148 0.97 5.34 14.46
CA PRO A 148 1.32 6.74 14.66
C PRO A 148 0.78 7.68 13.58
N LEU A 149 0.34 7.15 12.46
CA LEU A 149 -0.25 7.92 11.37
C LEU A 149 -1.78 8.07 11.48
N ALA A 150 -2.43 7.22 12.26
CA ALA A 150 -3.87 7.24 12.43
C ALA A 150 -4.31 8.37 13.37
N SER A 151 -5.48 8.94 13.09
CA SER A 151 -6.09 9.94 13.95
C SER A 151 -7.19 9.31 14.81
N ASN A 152 -7.08 9.41 16.14
CA ASN A 152 -8.05 8.85 17.10
C ASN A 152 -8.24 7.33 17.00
N HIS A 153 -7.16 6.60 16.72
CA HIS A 153 -7.19 5.15 16.66
C HIS A 153 -7.50 4.51 18.01
N PHE A 154 -8.40 3.52 18.01
CA PHE A 154 -8.59 2.60 19.12
C PHE A 154 -8.06 1.22 18.71
N PRO A 155 -6.88 0.80 19.18
CA PRO A 155 -6.30 -0.48 18.78
C PRO A 155 -7.17 -1.62 19.30
N LEU A 156 -7.60 -2.53 18.43
CA LEU A 156 -8.17 -3.80 18.85
C LEU A 156 -7.09 -4.69 19.48
N GLY A 157 -5.83 -4.55 19.06
CA GLY A 157 -4.73 -5.40 19.53
C GLY A 157 -4.54 -6.62 18.65
N VAL A 158 -4.63 -6.42 17.33
CA VAL A 158 -4.53 -7.48 16.33
C VAL A 158 -3.27 -7.33 15.49
N LYS A 159 -2.62 -8.45 15.22
CA LYS A 159 -1.61 -8.61 14.19
C LYS A 159 -2.20 -9.41 13.04
N VAL A 160 -1.91 -8.98 11.83
CA VAL A 160 -2.28 -9.67 10.60
C VAL A 160 -1.02 -10.17 9.92
N ILE A 161 -1.01 -11.45 9.57
CA ILE A 161 -0.05 -12.02 8.63
C ILE A 161 -0.80 -12.20 7.32
N GLU A 162 -0.39 -11.45 6.30
CA GLU A 162 -0.97 -11.48 4.97
C GLU A 162 -0.07 -12.25 4.02
N ARG A 163 -0.67 -13.19 3.27
CA ARG A 163 -0.02 -13.92 2.19
C ARG A 163 -0.88 -13.87 0.95
N THR A 164 -0.25 -13.73 -0.21
CA THR A 164 -0.98 -13.71 -1.48
C THR A 164 -0.39 -14.70 -2.47
N TYR A 165 -1.23 -15.20 -3.39
CA TYR A 165 -0.88 -16.28 -4.31
C TYR A 165 -1.39 -16.00 -5.72
N ALA A 166 -0.52 -16.15 -6.72
CA ALA A 166 -0.86 -16.01 -8.13
C ALA A 166 -0.21 -17.09 -9.01
N TRP A 167 -0.84 -17.37 -10.16
CA TRP A 167 -0.38 -18.33 -11.16
C TRP A 167 -0.47 -17.73 -12.57
N SER A 168 0.38 -18.19 -13.49
CA SER A 168 0.29 -17.87 -14.92
C SER A 168 -0.42 -18.93 -15.75
N ALA A 169 -0.67 -20.12 -15.19
CA ALA A 169 -1.36 -21.20 -15.88
C ALA A 169 -2.80 -20.81 -16.25
N GLU A 170 -3.22 -21.12 -17.49
CA GLU A 170 -4.50 -20.65 -18.07
C GLU A 170 -5.71 -20.89 -17.15
N PHE A 171 -5.79 -22.05 -16.49
CA PHE A 171 -6.90 -22.43 -15.61
C PHE A 171 -6.93 -21.70 -14.24
N ALA A 172 -5.87 -20.97 -13.87
CA ALA A 172 -5.72 -20.28 -12.59
C ALA A 172 -5.17 -18.86 -12.73
N SER A 173 -5.21 -18.30 -13.94
CA SER A 173 -4.55 -17.02 -14.26
C SER A 173 -5.41 -15.78 -14.00
N ASP A 174 -6.69 -15.95 -13.69
CA ASP A 174 -7.70 -14.90 -13.60
C ASP A 174 -8.13 -14.55 -12.16
N PHE A 175 -7.41 -15.04 -11.16
CA PHE A 175 -7.60 -14.68 -9.76
C PHE A 175 -6.27 -14.57 -9.00
N ILE A 176 -6.32 -13.85 -7.88
CA ILE A 176 -5.28 -13.81 -6.86
C ILE A 176 -5.95 -14.21 -5.56
N ILE A 177 -5.31 -15.08 -4.77
CA ILE A 177 -5.80 -15.45 -3.44
C ILE A 177 -5.11 -14.56 -2.41
N TYR A 178 -5.88 -13.96 -1.51
CA TYR A 178 -5.40 -13.35 -0.27
C TYR A 178 -5.73 -14.27 0.89
N GLU A 179 -4.74 -14.62 1.70
CA GLU A 179 -4.83 -15.43 2.92
C GLU A 179 -4.39 -14.56 4.10
N TYR A 180 -5.23 -14.50 5.14
CA TYR A 180 -4.96 -13.72 6.35
C TYR A 180 -4.97 -14.63 7.58
N ASP A 181 -3.90 -14.58 8.36
CA ASP A 181 -3.94 -15.01 9.76
C ASP A 181 -4.11 -13.77 10.64
N ILE A 182 -5.23 -13.67 11.34
CA ILE A 182 -5.51 -12.57 12.27
C ILE A 182 -5.31 -13.10 13.69
N ILE A 183 -4.40 -12.47 14.41
CA ILE A 183 -3.90 -12.94 15.71
C ILE A 183 -4.14 -11.84 16.73
N ASN A 184 -4.87 -12.13 17.80
CA ASN A 184 -4.94 -11.24 18.96
C ASN A 184 -3.57 -11.29 19.67
N VAL A 185 -2.91 -10.14 19.73
CA VAL A 185 -1.58 -9.97 20.35
C VAL A 185 -1.64 -9.10 21.61
N GLY A 186 -2.82 -8.58 21.98
CA GLY A 186 -2.96 -7.61 23.07
C GLY A 186 -2.63 -6.18 22.64
N ILE A 187 -2.51 -5.30 23.63
CA ILE A 187 -2.26 -3.86 23.46
C ILE A 187 -0.92 -3.46 24.06
N ASP A 188 -0.43 -2.30 23.64
CA ASP A 188 0.74 -1.61 24.19
C ASP A 188 0.27 -0.56 25.20
N THR A 189 0.67 -0.69 26.47
CA THR A 189 0.27 0.24 27.54
C THR A 189 1.37 1.22 27.95
N ASP A 190 2.63 0.96 27.59
CA ASP A 190 3.78 1.82 27.93
C ASP A 190 4.26 2.71 26.76
N GLY A 191 3.76 2.45 25.55
CA GLY A 191 3.96 3.25 24.35
C GLY A 191 5.25 2.95 23.60
N ASP A 192 5.89 1.80 23.84
CA ASP A 192 7.13 1.41 23.17
C ASP A 192 6.92 0.76 21.77
N GLY A 193 5.66 0.46 21.43
CA GLY A 193 5.22 -0.18 20.19
C GLY A 193 5.10 -1.70 20.27
N TYR A 194 5.43 -2.33 21.39
CA TYR A 194 5.25 -3.77 21.59
C TYR A 194 4.01 -4.02 22.45
N PRO A 195 3.15 -4.98 22.08
CA PRO A 195 2.05 -5.34 22.95
C PRO A 195 2.57 -5.99 24.24
N ASP A 196 2.08 -5.51 25.39
CA ASP A 196 2.52 -5.89 26.74
C ASP A 196 1.36 -6.33 27.65
N THR A 197 0.12 -6.13 27.20
CA THR A 197 -1.09 -6.34 28.00
C THR A 197 -2.14 -7.09 27.18
N ASP A 198 -2.61 -8.22 27.71
CA ASP A 198 -3.69 -9.00 27.09
C ASP A 198 -5.01 -8.21 27.03
N ARG A 199 -5.78 -8.42 25.96
CA ARG A 199 -7.12 -7.87 25.77
C ARG A 199 -8.04 -8.91 25.17
N ASP A 200 -9.25 -9.03 25.71
CA ASP A 200 -10.30 -9.87 25.13
C ASP A 200 -11.04 -9.12 24.01
N LEU A 201 -11.40 -9.84 22.96
CA LEU A 201 -12.21 -9.37 21.84
C LEU A 201 -13.45 -10.24 21.74
N ASP A 202 -14.62 -9.64 21.92
CA ASP A 202 -15.92 -10.31 21.81
C ASP A 202 -16.52 -10.06 20.42
N ASP A 203 -17.24 -11.05 19.87
CA ASP A 203 -17.95 -10.97 18.58
C ASP A 203 -17.09 -10.36 17.44
N PHE A 204 -16.05 -11.09 17.04
CA PHE A 204 -15.11 -10.65 15.99
C PHE A 204 -15.70 -10.74 14.57
N TYR A 205 -15.53 -9.68 13.76
CA TYR A 205 -16.02 -9.54 12.38
C TYR A 205 -14.89 -9.17 11.40
N PHE A 206 -15.04 -9.63 10.16
CA PHE A 206 -14.15 -9.40 9.02
C PHE A 206 -14.93 -9.32 7.69
#